data_AF-A0A2U1YMX0-F1
#
_entry.id   AF-A0A2U1YMX0-F1
#
_cell.length_a   1.000
_cell.length_b   1.000
_cell.length_c   1.000
_cell.angle_alpha   90.00
_cell.angle_beta   90.00
_cell.angle_gamma   90.00
#
_symmetry.space_group_name_H-M   'P 1'
#
loop_
_entity.id
_entity.type
_entity.pdbx_description
1 polymer ?
#
loop_
_entity_poly.entity_id
_entity_poly.type
_entity_poly.pdbx_seq_one_letter_code
_entity_poly.pdbx_strand_id
1 'polypeptide(L)'
;MPTIKPLARWLYRMLKPTERQTIPVPWYVRLGHRLMHAVGSENPLKNKLDSAESPDLYFYDVLMAEELIRQGDIVTTTATVKTGPYELMWGLTVRDGVVEQDELSNLDLLWVLTMPAERAAVPPKMFTDDMGQLRLLDGSHRIARAIADGKSAIPFDIIGPADSIKFRRPK
;
A
#
# COMPACT_ATOMS: atom_id res chain seq x y z
N MET A 1 -2.42 15.45 -23.18
CA MET A 1 -3.15 15.28 -21.90
C MET A 1 -3.28 16.64 -21.25
N PRO A 2 -4.49 17.10 -20.88
CA PRO A 2 -4.63 18.42 -20.28
C PRO A 2 -3.97 18.40 -18.90
N THR A 3 -2.95 19.23 -18.72
CA THR A 3 -2.39 19.56 -17.40
C THR A 3 -3.49 20.21 -16.58
N ILE A 4 -4.16 19.43 -15.73
CA ILE A 4 -5.05 19.99 -14.72
C ILE A 4 -4.16 20.88 -13.85
N LYS A 5 -4.37 22.20 -13.97
CA LYS A 5 -3.58 23.21 -13.25
C LYS A 5 -3.58 22.89 -11.75
N PRO A 6 -2.46 23.12 -11.02
CA PRO A 6 -2.35 22.81 -9.58
C PRO A 6 -3.55 23.30 -8.76
N LEU A 7 -4.07 24.47 -9.12
CA LEU A 7 -5.26 25.09 -8.52
C LEU A 7 -6.55 24.27 -8.74
N ALA A 8 -6.78 23.74 -9.95
CA ALA A 8 -7.94 22.90 -10.24
C ALA A 8 -7.88 21.57 -9.49
N ARG A 9 -6.67 21.01 -9.32
CA ARG A 9 -6.46 19.80 -8.49
C ARG A 9 -6.68 20.09 -7.00
N TRP A 10 -6.25 21.25 -6.52
CA TRP A 10 -6.50 21.71 -5.15
C TRP A 10 -7.99 21.94 -4.88
N LEU A 11 -8.71 22.64 -5.77
CA LEU A 11 -10.16 22.82 -5.71
C LEU A 11 -10.90 21.47 -5.78
N TYR A 12 -10.48 20.56 -6.65
CA TYR A 12 -11.04 19.21 -6.72
C TYR A 12 -10.88 18.45 -5.41
N ARG A 13 -9.71 18.55 -4.77
CA ARG A 13 -9.44 17.96 -3.44
C ARG A 13 -10.33 18.53 -2.35
N MET A 14 -10.64 19.82 -2.40
CA MET A 14 -11.56 20.47 -1.46
C MET A 14 -13.01 20.06 -1.69
N LEU A 15 -13.43 19.93 -2.95
CA LEU A 15 -14.80 19.63 -3.34
C LEU A 15 -15.15 18.15 -3.28
N LYS A 16 -14.15 17.27 -3.47
CA LYS A 16 -14.29 15.81 -3.46
C LYS A 16 -13.16 15.16 -2.64
N PRO A 17 -13.08 15.44 -1.33
CA PRO A 17 -12.01 14.92 -0.47
C PRO A 17 -12.03 13.39 -0.34
N THR A 18 -13.19 12.78 -0.59
CA THR A 18 -13.45 11.33 -0.47
C THR A 18 -13.25 10.55 -1.77
N GLU A 19 -13.05 11.23 -2.90
CA GLU A 19 -12.81 10.52 -4.16
C GLU A 19 -11.38 10.02 -4.18
N ARG A 20 -11.22 8.70 -4.43
CA ARG A 20 -9.92 8.03 -4.52
C ARG A 20 -8.99 8.88 -5.36
N GLN A 21 -7.96 9.46 -4.72
CA GLN A 21 -6.98 10.28 -5.42
C GLN A 21 -6.15 9.36 -6.32
N THR A 22 -6.67 9.12 -7.51
CA THR A 22 -5.96 8.45 -8.58
C THR A 22 -5.01 9.48 -9.16
N ILE A 23 -3.74 9.39 -8.75
CA ILE A 23 -2.71 10.06 -9.51
C ILE A 23 -2.64 9.32 -10.85
N PRO A 24 -2.72 10.02 -11.99
CA PRO A 24 -2.59 9.37 -13.29
C PRO A 24 -1.26 8.63 -13.35
N VAL A 25 -1.34 7.31 -13.34
CA VAL A 25 -0.21 6.43 -13.63
C VAL A 25 0.08 6.51 -15.12
N PRO A 26 1.34 6.65 -15.56
CA PRO A 26 1.66 6.62 -16.98
C PRO A 26 1.08 5.37 -17.64
N TRP A 27 0.50 5.54 -18.84
CA TRP A 27 -0.30 4.49 -19.49
C TRP A 27 0.52 3.22 -19.76
N TYR A 28 1.82 3.36 -20.05
CA TYR A 28 2.73 2.24 -20.31
C TYR A 28 2.98 1.41 -19.05
N VAL A 29 3.05 2.03 -17.87
CA VAL A 29 3.17 1.31 -16.58
C VAL A 29 1.91 0.49 -16.32
N ARG A 30 0.72 1.06 -16.58
CA ARG A 30 -0.55 0.33 -16.41
C ARG A 30 -0.68 -0.84 -17.37
N LEU A 31 -0.29 -0.64 -18.63
CA LEU A 31 -0.33 -1.70 -19.65
C LEU A 31 0.63 -2.83 -19.30
N GLY A 32 1.88 -2.48 -18.98
CA GLY A 32 2.87 -3.46 -18.58
C GLY A 32 2.39 -4.26 -17.35
N HIS A 33 1.87 -3.58 -16.31
CA HIS A 33 1.38 -4.26 -15.11
C HIS A 33 0.28 -5.29 -15.46
N ARG A 34 -0.68 -4.92 -16.32
CA ARG A 34 -1.70 -5.87 -16.81
C ARG A 34 -1.11 -7.07 -17.55
N LEU A 35 -0.10 -6.84 -18.39
CA LEU A 35 0.56 -7.92 -19.13
C LEU A 35 1.36 -8.83 -18.20
N MET A 36 2.08 -8.28 -17.22
CA MET A 36 2.83 -9.04 -16.23
C MET A 36 1.92 -9.88 -15.34
N HIS A 37 0.77 -9.37 -14.90
CA HIS A 37 -0.23 -10.18 -14.18
C HIS A 37 -0.80 -11.32 -15.02
N ALA A 38 -0.83 -11.18 -16.36
CA ALA A 38 -1.31 -12.22 -17.25
C ALA A 38 -0.28 -13.35 -17.51
N VAL A 39 1.02 -13.08 -17.30
CA VAL A 39 2.10 -14.04 -17.61
C VAL A 39 2.96 -14.43 -16.41
N GLY A 40 2.85 -13.71 -15.31
CA GLY A 40 3.65 -13.91 -14.11
C GLY A 40 3.27 -15.19 -13.38
N SER A 41 4.27 -15.97 -12.96
CA SER A 41 4.03 -17.05 -12.00
C SER A 41 3.63 -16.46 -10.65
N GLU A 42 2.66 -17.09 -10.02
CA GLU A 42 2.21 -16.78 -8.67
C GLU A 42 3.40 -16.66 -7.69
N ASN A 43 3.56 -15.51 -7.04
CA ASN A 43 4.56 -15.35 -5.98
C ASN A 43 4.03 -16.06 -4.71
N PRO A 44 4.67 -17.13 -4.22
CA PRO A 44 4.16 -17.94 -3.12
C PRO A 44 4.09 -17.20 -1.76
N LEU A 45 4.81 -16.08 -1.61
CA LEU A 45 4.73 -15.21 -0.44
C LEU A 45 3.62 -14.15 -0.55
N LYS A 46 3.31 -13.67 -1.77
CA LYS A 46 2.11 -12.87 -2.04
C LYS A 46 0.84 -13.73 -2.03
N ASN A 47 0.98 -15.02 -2.31
CA ASN A 47 -0.08 -16.04 -2.31
C ASN A 47 -0.03 -16.92 -1.07
N LYS A 48 0.40 -16.38 0.09
CA LYS A 48 0.02 -17.04 1.35
C LYS A 48 -1.50 -17.06 1.39
N LEU A 49 -2.05 -18.23 1.03
CA LEU A 49 -3.45 -18.57 1.14
C LEU A 49 -3.93 -18.16 2.53
N ASP A 50 -5.16 -17.63 2.58
CA ASP A 50 -5.95 -17.52 3.81
C ASP A 50 -5.62 -18.74 4.68
N SER A 51 -5.12 -18.53 5.89
CA SER A 51 -4.65 -19.65 6.70
C SER A 51 -5.83 -20.62 6.91
N ALA A 52 -5.63 -21.92 6.70
CA ALA A 52 -6.70 -22.90 6.92
C ALA A 52 -7.23 -22.91 8.38
N GLU A 53 -6.49 -22.30 9.31
CA GLU A 53 -6.86 -22.14 10.73
C GLU A 53 -7.81 -20.95 10.98
N SER A 54 -8.05 -20.11 9.97
CA SER A 54 -9.15 -19.14 9.92
C SER A 54 -9.61 -19.05 8.48
N PRO A 55 -10.67 -19.79 8.07
CA PRO A 55 -11.39 -19.39 6.88
C PRO A 55 -11.86 -17.97 7.15
N ASP A 56 -11.14 -16.99 6.60
CA ASP A 56 -11.41 -15.58 6.75
C ASP A 56 -12.81 -15.35 6.15
N LEU A 57 -13.86 -15.58 6.94
CA LEU A 57 -15.26 -15.30 6.60
C LEU A 57 -15.46 -13.81 6.36
N TYR A 58 -14.43 -13.02 6.66
CA TYR A 58 -14.41 -11.59 6.56
C TYR A 58 -13.16 -11.10 5.83
N PHE A 59 -13.28 -9.97 5.15
CA PHE A 59 -12.17 -9.15 4.69
C PHE A 59 -12.17 -7.81 5.43
N TYR A 60 -11.05 -7.11 5.38
CA TYR A 60 -10.91 -5.77 5.95
C TYR A 60 -11.03 -4.72 4.84
N ASP A 61 -12.07 -3.89 4.91
CA ASP A 61 -12.39 -2.87 3.90
C ASP A 61 -11.51 -1.62 4.10
N VAL A 62 -10.52 -1.46 3.24
CA VAL A 62 -9.58 -0.33 3.25
C VAL A 62 -10.29 1.01 3.09
N LEU A 63 -11.30 1.10 2.21
CA LEU A 63 -12.00 2.37 1.95
C LEU A 63 -12.82 2.78 3.17
N MET A 64 -13.45 1.81 3.82
CA MET A 64 -14.18 2.06 5.05
C MET A 64 -13.24 2.49 6.18
N ALA A 65 -12.08 1.84 6.33
CA ALA A 65 -11.10 2.23 7.34
C ALA A 65 -10.61 3.67 7.14
N GLU A 66 -10.29 4.05 5.89
CA GLU A 66 -9.88 5.42 5.56
C GLU A 66 -10.97 6.44 5.89
N GLU A 67 -12.24 6.11 5.62
CA GLU A 67 -13.35 7.00 5.94
C GLU A 67 -13.56 7.17 7.44
N LEU A 68 -13.49 6.09 8.22
CA LEU A 68 -13.61 6.15 9.67
C LEU A 68 -12.47 6.93 10.32
N ILE A 69 -11.24 6.80 9.80
CA ILE A 69 -10.11 7.63 10.24
C ILE A 69 -10.38 9.10 9.91
N ARG A 70 -10.88 9.40 8.71
CA ARG A 70 -11.18 10.76 8.27
C ARG A 70 -12.28 11.42 9.11
N GLN A 71 -13.27 10.64 9.56
CA GLN A 71 -14.35 11.09 10.43
C GLN A 71 -13.90 11.27 11.90
N GLY A 72 -12.73 10.73 12.26
CA GLY A 72 -12.23 10.75 13.65
C GLY A 72 -12.75 9.60 14.51
N ASP A 73 -13.48 8.65 13.93
CA ASP A 73 -14.02 7.47 14.61
C ASP A 73 -12.97 6.40 14.88
N ILE A 74 -11.85 6.44 14.14
CA ILE A 74 -10.66 5.64 14.37
C ILE A 74 -9.48 6.58 14.58
N VAL A 75 -8.78 6.42 15.70
CA VAL A 75 -7.54 7.14 15.98
C VAL A 75 -6.38 6.20 15.73
N THR A 76 -5.47 6.61 14.85
CA THR A 76 -4.25 5.83 14.56
C THR A 76 -3.10 6.25 15.46
N THR A 77 -2.20 5.32 15.75
CA THR A 77 -0.92 5.61 16.38
C THR A 77 0.19 5.49 15.34
N THR A 78 1.26 6.27 15.47
CA THR A 78 2.40 6.17 14.55
C THR A 78 3.50 5.33 15.16
N ALA A 79 3.99 4.33 14.43
CA ALA A 79 5.16 3.54 14.81
C ALA A 79 6.15 3.43 13.66
N THR A 80 7.45 3.44 13.99
CA THR A 80 8.52 3.26 13.01
C THR A 80 8.88 1.79 12.90
N VAL A 81 8.79 1.24 11.69
CA VAL A 81 9.08 -0.18 11.41
C VAL A 81 10.29 -0.28 10.48
N LYS A 82 11.18 -1.25 10.75
CA LYS A 82 12.35 -1.53 9.90
C LYS A 82 11.93 -2.09 8.54
N THR A 83 12.68 -1.78 7.48
CA THR A 83 12.35 -2.21 6.12
C THR A 83 12.71 -3.66 5.78
N GLY A 84 13.70 -4.24 6.45
CA GLY A 84 14.22 -5.59 6.12
C GLY A 84 13.16 -6.68 5.93
N PRO A 85 12.14 -6.83 6.80
CA PRO A 85 11.06 -7.80 6.59
C PRO A 85 10.28 -7.59 5.28
N TYR A 86 10.16 -6.35 4.84
CA TYR A 86 9.42 -5.97 3.64
C TYR A 86 10.27 -6.07 2.37
N GLU A 87 11.59 -5.93 2.46
CA GLU A 87 12.52 -6.23 1.35
C GLU A 87 12.33 -7.68 0.91
N LEU A 88 12.30 -8.61 1.87
CA LEU A 88 12.03 -10.03 1.61
C LEU A 88 10.62 -10.27 1.02
N MET A 89 9.60 -9.64 1.61
CA MET A 89 8.21 -9.79 1.14
C MET A 89 8.02 -9.32 -0.31
N TRP A 90 8.75 -8.27 -0.70
CA TRP A 90 8.65 -7.68 -2.04
C TRP A 90 9.66 -8.22 -3.05
N GLY A 91 10.51 -9.16 -2.64
CA GLY A 91 11.60 -9.67 -3.49
C GLY A 91 12.59 -8.57 -3.87
N LEU A 92 12.76 -7.55 -3.02
CA LEU A 92 13.66 -6.44 -3.27
C LEU A 92 15.05 -6.73 -2.71
N THR A 93 16.06 -6.53 -3.55
CA THR A 93 17.47 -6.58 -3.15
C THR A 93 18.09 -5.21 -3.36
N VAL A 94 18.67 -4.63 -2.30
CA VAL A 94 19.40 -3.35 -2.38
C VAL A 94 20.89 -3.62 -2.26
N ARG A 95 21.66 -3.34 -3.31
CA ARG A 95 23.13 -3.53 -3.36
C ARG A 95 23.78 -2.35 -4.05
N ASP A 96 24.76 -1.73 -3.40
CA ASP A 96 25.54 -0.60 -3.96
C ASP A 96 24.69 0.54 -4.55
N GLY A 97 23.54 0.82 -3.91
CA GLY A 97 22.58 1.84 -4.37
C GLY A 97 21.69 1.42 -5.55
N VAL A 98 21.82 0.18 -6.02
CA VAL A 98 20.92 -0.46 -7.00
C VAL A 98 19.82 -1.19 -6.26
N VAL A 99 18.58 -0.98 -6.68
CA VAL A 99 17.39 -1.68 -6.19
C VAL A 99 16.94 -2.64 -7.27
N GLU A 100 17.03 -3.92 -7.00
CA GLU A 100 16.59 -4.99 -7.89
C GLU A 100 15.31 -5.61 -7.33
N GLN A 101 14.42 -6.04 -8.22
CA GLN A 101 13.26 -6.85 -7.87
C GLN A 101 13.32 -8.16 -8.65
N ASP A 102 12.74 -9.23 -8.10
CA ASP A 102 12.65 -10.52 -8.78
C ASP A 102 12.15 -10.39 -10.25
N GLU A 103 12.57 -11.34 -11.09
CA GLU A 103 12.47 -11.28 -12.57
C GLU A 103 11.03 -11.08 -13.09
N LEU A 104 10.02 -11.26 -12.23
CA LEU A 104 8.60 -11.21 -12.59
C LEU A 104 7.85 -9.99 -12.02
N SER A 105 8.51 -9.10 -11.27
CA SER A 105 7.82 -7.98 -10.60
C SER A 105 8.35 -6.58 -10.96
N ASN A 106 9.33 -6.44 -11.85
CA ASN A 106 10.01 -5.16 -12.20
C ASN A 106 9.11 -3.95 -12.54
N LEU A 107 7.85 -4.16 -12.92
CA LEU A 107 6.90 -3.07 -13.17
C LEU A 107 6.31 -2.46 -11.91
N ASP A 108 6.21 -3.23 -10.83
CA ASP A 108 5.91 -2.69 -9.51
C ASP A 108 7.04 -1.77 -9.06
N LEU A 109 8.30 -2.16 -9.30
CA LEU A 109 9.45 -1.29 -9.06
C LEU A 109 9.41 -0.01 -9.92
N LEU A 110 9.06 -0.08 -11.20
CA LEU A 110 8.91 1.13 -12.03
C LEU A 110 7.78 2.04 -11.53
N TRP A 111 6.64 1.47 -11.14
CA TRP A 111 5.54 2.21 -10.53
C TRP A 111 5.99 2.90 -9.24
N VAL A 112 6.70 2.17 -8.40
CA VAL A 112 7.31 2.65 -7.16
C VAL A 112 8.27 3.81 -7.45
N LEU A 113 9.17 3.67 -8.41
CA LEU A 113 10.14 4.69 -8.77
C LEU A 113 9.51 5.94 -9.43
N THR A 114 8.33 5.80 -10.03
CA THR A 114 7.57 6.92 -10.62
C THR A 114 6.48 7.47 -9.70
N MET A 115 6.34 6.93 -8.48
CA MET A 115 5.38 7.40 -7.50
C MET A 115 5.66 8.86 -7.11
N PRO A 116 4.66 9.76 -7.16
CA PRO A 116 4.86 11.14 -6.72
C PRO A 116 5.22 11.24 -5.24
N ALA A 117 6.05 12.23 -4.90
CA ALA A 117 6.56 12.44 -3.55
C ALA A 117 5.43 12.61 -2.51
N GLU A 118 4.33 13.27 -2.88
CA GLU A 118 3.19 13.47 -1.97
C GLU A 118 2.50 12.15 -1.63
N ARG A 119 2.45 11.21 -2.57
CA ARG A 119 1.92 9.86 -2.32
C ARG A 119 2.91 9.03 -1.51
N ALA A 120 4.20 9.14 -1.80
CA ALA A 120 5.26 8.45 -1.07
C ALA A 120 5.37 8.90 0.40
N ALA A 121 5.01 10.15 0.68
CA ALA A 121 5.03 10.72 2.03
C ALA A 121 3.88 10.23 2.92
N VAL A 122 2.82 9.63 2.36
CA VAL A 122 1.70 9.11 3.14
C VAL A 122 2.12 7.81 3.84
N PRO A 123 2.05 7.73 5.19
CA PRO A 123 2.39 6.50 5.90
C PRO A 123 1.58 5.29 5.39
N PRO A 124 2.21 4.12 5.21
CA PRO A 124 1.48 2.87 5.07
C PRO A 124 0.65 2.60 6.32
N LYS A 125 -0.43 1.84 6.16
CA LYS A 125 -1.41 1.56 7.22
C LYS A 125 -1.34 0.11 7.62
N MET A 126 -1.29 -0.12 8.92
CA MET A 126 -1.40 -1.44 9.53
C MET A 126 -2.58 -1.46 10.50
N PHE A 127 -3.03 -2.66 10.82
CA PHE A 127 -4.01 -2.88 11.86
C PHE A 127 -3.67 -4.14 12.64
N THR A 128 -4.15 -4.23 13.86
CA THR A 128 -4.10 -5.47 14.63
C THR A 128 -5.39 -6.26 14.36
N ASP A 129 -5.26 -7.49 13.85
CA ASP A 129 -6.40 -8.38 13.66
C ASP A 129 -6.94 -8.94 14.99
N ASP A 130 -8.01 -9.73 14.93
CA ASP A 130 -8.64 -10.35 16.09
C ASP A 130 -7.77 -11.41 16.78
N MET A 131 -6.72 -11.90 16.11
CA MET A 131 -5.69 -12.76 16.68
C MET A 131 -4.55 -11.97 17.33
N GLY A 132 -4.63 -10.64 17.35
CA GLY A 132 -3.57 -9.79 17.89
C GLY A 132 -2.37 -9.63 16.95
N GLN A 133 -2.47 -10.09 15.70
CA GLN A 133 -1.37 -10.01 14.73
C GLN A 133 -1.42 -8.70 13.96
N LEU A 134 -0.26 -8.09 13.75
CA LEU A 134 -0.13 -6.88 12.97
C LEU A 134 -0.16 -7.21 11.48
N ARG A 135 -1.16 -6.68 10.77
CA ARG A 135 -1.40 -6.90 9.35
C ARG A 135 -1.27 -5.60 8.56
N LEU A 136 -0.82 -5.70 7.32
CA LEU A 136 -0.79 -4.58 6.39
C LEU A 136 -2.20 -4.34 5.83
N LEU A 137 -2.72 -3.12 5.97
CA LEU A 137 -4.01 -2.70 5.41
C LEU A 137 -3.84 -2.05 4.03
N ASP A 138 -2.96 -1.06 3.94
CA ASP A 138 -2.67 -0.33 2.69
C ASP A 138 -1.23 0.21 2.68
N GLY A 139 -0.73 0.51 1.49
CA GLY A 139 0.54 1.22 1.31
C GLY A 139 1.72 0.30 1.02
N SER A 140 1.46 -0.92 0.58
CA SER A 140 2.48 -1.90 0.18
C SER A 140 3.49 -1.30 -0.84
N HIS A 141 3.01 -0.59 -1.87
CA HIS A 141 3.88 0.15 -2.81
C HIS A 141 4.63 1.33 -2.18
N ARG A 142 4.09 1.96 -1.12
CA ARG A 142 4.78 3.05 -0.40
C ARG A 142 5.93 2.51 0.44
N ILE A 143 5.79 1.29 0.94
CA ILE A 143 6.89 0.54 1.58
C ILE A 143 8.00 0.27 0.58
N ALA A 144 7.67 -0.30 -0.58
CA ALA A 144 8.64 -0.54 -1.65
C ALA A 144 9.32 0.76 -2.11
N ARG A 145 8.58 1.89 -2.18
CA ARG A 145 9.14 3.22 -2.47
C ARG A 145 10.17 3.65 -1.45
N ALA A 146 9.85 3.54 -0.17
CA ALA A 146 10.76 3.91 0.88
C ALA A 146 12.05 3.07 0.87
N ILE A 147 11.94 1.76 0.58
CA ILE A 147 13.09 0.88 0.37
C ILE A 147 13.92 1.37 -0.82
N ALA A 148 13.27 1.67 -1.94
CA ALA A 148 13.94 2.17 -3.13
C ALA A 148 14.63 3.53 -2.93
N ASP A 149 14.08 4.36 -2.02
CA ASP A 149 14.69 5.61 -1.57
C ASP A 149 15.83 5.40 -0.53
N GLY A 150 16.19 4.15 -0.22
CA GLY A 150 17.27 3.81 0.71
C GLY A 150 16.92 3.99 2.18
N LYS A 151 15.63 4.04 2.54
CA LYS A 151 15.20 4.15 3.94
C LYS A 151 15.35 2.81 4.64
N SER A 152 15.96 2.82 5.83
CA SER A 152 16.08 1.64 6.70
C SER A 152 14.88 1.44 7.65
N ALA A 153 14.03 2.47 7.76
CA ALA A 153 12.81 2.44 8.55
C ALA A 153 11.76 3.41 8.01
N ILE A 154 10.48 3.10 8.26
CA ILE A 154 9.32 3.81 7.72
C ILE A 154 8.30 4.03 8.84
N PRO A 155 7.69 5.23 8.95
CA PRO A 155 6.54 5.43 9.83
C PRO A 155 5.29 4.74 9.24
N PHE A 156 4.57 4.02 10.09
CA PHE A 156 3.28 3.41 9.81
C PHE A 156 2.20 4.02 10.68
N ASP A 157 1.02 4.20 10.10
CA ASP A 157 -0.20 4.46 10.86
C ASP A 157 -0.78 3.10 11.30
N ILE A 158 -0.92 2.87 12.60
CA ILE A 158 -1.43 1.64 13.18
C ILE A 158 -2.81 1.87 13.76
N ILE A 159 -3.78 1.10 13.27
CA ILE A 159 -5.13 1.01 13.80
C ILE A 159 -5.16 -0.04 14.92
N GLY A 160 -5.70 0.35 16.07
CA GLY A 160 -5.80 -0.55 17.22
C GLY A 160 -6.78 -1.71 16.99
N PRO A 161 -6.67 -2.80 17.76
CA PRO A 161 -7.51 -3.99 17.60
C PRO A 161 -9.00 -3.74 17.85
N ALA A 162 -9.35 -2.80 18.74
CA ALA A 162 -10.76 -2.46 18.99
C ALA A 162 -11.43 -1.81 17.77
N ASP A 163 -10.64 -1.13 16.94
CA ASP A 163 -11.13 -0.40 15.77
C ASP A 163 -11.13 -1.25 14.49
N SER A 164 -10.35 -2.33 14.44
CA SER A 164 -10.28 -3.21 13.26
C SER A 164 -11.61 -3.88 12.92
N ILE A 165 -12.44 -4.13 13.93
CA ILE A 165 -13.79 -4.69 13.80
C ILE A 165 -14.71 -3.75 13.01
N LYS A 166 -14.50 -2.43 13.08
CA LYS A 166 -15.40 -1.43 12.47
C LYS A 166 -15.38 -1.50 10.94
N PHE A 167 -14.29 -1.94 10.33
CA PHE A 167 -14.15 -2.07 8.88
C PHE A 167 -14.02 -3.54 8.42
N ARG A 168 -14.43 -4.49 9.26
CA ARG A 168 -14.52 -5.90 8.91
C ARG A 168 -15.83 -6.18 8.17
N ARG A 169 -15.76 -6.84 7.02
CA ARG A 169 -16.89 -7.14 6.13
C ARG A 169 -16.93 -8.62 5.78
N PRO A 170 -18.10 -9.27 5.71
CA PRO A 170 -18.17 -10.66 5.26
C PRO A 170 -17.67 -10.77 3.81
N LYS A 171 -16.94 -11.85 3.48
CA LYS A 171 -16.50 -12.14 2.11
C LYS A 171 -17.68 -12.38 1.16
#